data_AF-A0A2E6H166-F1
#
_entry.id   AF-A0A2E6H166-F1
#
_cell.length_a   1.000
_cell.length_b   1.000
_cell.length_c   1.000
_cell.angle_alpha   90.00
_cell.angle_beta   90.00
_cell.angle_gamma   90.00
#
_symmetry.space_group_name_H-M   'P 1'
#
loop_
_entity.id
_entity.type
_entity.pdbx_description
1 polymer ?
#
loop_
_entity_poly.entity_id
_entity_poly.type
_entity_poly.pdbx_seq_one_letter_code
_entity_poly.pdbx_strand_id
1 'polypeptide(L)'
;MRGQDNLERWESKDSEIREITSKIHHLIEKCLGNMGIEEMKVVEKRMGNLVNQGLFWLKNENPQRFVYDLREFGMWLCDYIGENERKFWDTPEDF
;
A
#
# COMPACT_ATOMS: atom_id res chain seq x y z
N MET A 1 30.43 13.65 3.40
CA MET A 1 29.55 14.29 2.40
C MET A 1 28.44 13.37 1.89
N ARG A 2 28.67 12.10 1.48
CA ARG A 2 27.58 11.22 0.98
C ARG A 2 26.37 11.00 1.92
N GLY A 3 26.56 11.01 3.25
CA GLY A 3 25.47 10.78 4.19
C GLY A 3 24.46 11.93 4.32
N GLN A 4 24.86 13.18 4.04
CA GLN A 4 23.99 14.36 4.14
C GLN A 4 23.03 14.43 2.95
N ASP A 5 23.53 14.27 1.72
CA ASP A 5 22.72 14.27 0.49
C ASP A 5 21.62 13.19 0.51
N ASN A 6 21.90 12.06 1.16
CA ASN A 6 20.94 10.97 1.29
C ASN A 6 19.82 11.28 2.28
N LEU A 7 20.17 11.86 3.43
CA LEU A 7 19.17 12.27 4.42
C LEU A 7 18.23 13.32 3.83
N GLU A 8 18.76 14.33 3.14
CA GLU A 8 17.96 15.37 2.48
C GLU A 8 17.00 14.80 1.42
N ARG A 9 17.43 13.78 0.65
CA ARG A 9 16.56 13.10 -0.31
C ARG A 9 15.39 12.38 0.35
N TRP A 10 15.62 11.72 1.49
CA TRP A 10 14.56 11.06 2.25
C TRP A 10 13.64 12.08 2.95
N GLU A 11 14.19 13.13 3.54
CA GLU A 11 13.42 14.22 4.15
C GLU A 11 12.50 14.91 3.15
N SER A 12 12.98 15.13 1.91
CA SER A 12 12.16 15.68 0.83
C SER A 12 10.95 14.81 0.44
N LYS A 13 10.97 13.52 0.81
CA LYS A 13 9.92 12.55 0.53
C LYS A 13 9.12 12.13 1.76
N ASP A 14 9.52 12.54 2.96
CA ASP A 14 8.92 12.10 4.22
C ASP A 14 7.42 12.45 4.28
N SER A 15 7.04 13.68 3.93
CA SER A 15 5.64 14.09 3.93
C SER A 15 4.78 13.26 2.98
N GLU A 16 5.30 12.96 1.79
CA GLU A 16 4.63 12.17 0.77
C GLU A 16 4.48 10.70 1.22
N ILE A 17 5.54 10.11 1.78
CA ILE A 17 5.52 8.76 2.34
C ILE A 17 4.47 8.66 3.46
N ARG A 18 4.46 9.60 4.40
CA ARG A 18 3.49 9.64 5.50
C ARG A 18 2.06 9.75 5.01
N GLU A 19 1.81 10.63 4.04
CA GLU A 19 0.48 10.83 3.47
C GLU A 19 -0.05 9.56 2.81
N ILE A 20 0.76 8.91 1.96
CA ILE A 20 0.35 7.68 1.27
C ILE A 20 0.14 6.54 2.28
N THR A 21 1.04 6.40 3.25
CA THR A 21 0.94 5.39 4.29
C THR A 21 -0.33 5.56 5.12
N SER A 22 -0.69 6.80 5.48
CA SER A 22 -1.93 7.11 6.19
C SER A 22 -3.17 6.73 5.38
N LYS A 23 -3.17 6.99 4.07
CA LYS A 23 -4.26 6.57 3.17
C LYS A 23 -4.38 5.05 3.07
N ILE A 24 -3.25 4.34 2.96
CA ILE A 24 -3.22 2.86 2.97
C ILE A 24 -3.79 2.33 4.28
N HIS A 25 -3.36 2.85 5.43
CA HIS A 25 -3.91 2.44 6.72
C HIS A 25 -5.42 2.68 6.80
N HIS A 26 -5.89 3.83 6.32
CA HIS A 26 -7.32 4.11 6.28
C HIS A 26 -8.10 3.08 5.47
N LEU A 27 -7.60 2.72 4.27
CA LEU A 27 -8.21 1.68 3.44
C LEU A 27 -8.26 0.32 4.16
N ILE A 28 -7.16 -0.08 4.80
CA ILE A 28 -7.07 -1.36 5.52
C ILE A 28 -8.05 -1.39 6.70
N GLU A 29 -8.10 -0.32 7.50
CA GLU A 29 -8.92 -0.29 8.71
C GLU A 29 -10.42 -0.12 8.46
N LYS A 30 -10.78 0.56 7.36
CA LYS A 30 -12.16 1.02 7.15
C LYS A 30 -12.85 0.39 5.94
N CYS A 31 -12.11 -0.18 5.00
CA CYS A 31 -12.66 -0.57 3.70
C CYS A 31 -12.49 -2.07 3.38
N LEU A 32 -12.00 -2.89 4.30
CA LEU A 32 -11.89 -4.35 4.12
C LEU A 32 -13.05 -5.13 4.78
N GLY A 33 -14.13 -4.46 5.19
CA GLY A 33 -15.19 -5.04 6.02
C GLY A 33 -15.93 -6.23 5.38
N ASN A 34 -16.08 -6.22 4.05
CA ASN A 34 -16.77 -7.28 3.31
C ASN A 34 -15.80 -8.34 2.73
N MET A 35 -14.53 -8.30 3.11
CA MET A 35 -13.53 -9.27 2.64
C MET A 35 -13.50 -10.53 3.51
N GLY A 36 -13.43 -11.69 2.87
CA GLY A 36 -13.19 -12.96 3.53
C GLY A 36 -11.71 -13.19 3.84
N ILE A 37 -11.42 -14.33 4.46
CA ILE A 37 -10.05 -14.71 4.87
C ILE A 37 -9.11 -14.80 3.66
N GLU A 38 -9.60 -15.30 2.52
CA GLU A 38 -8.76 -15.46 1.32
C GLU A 38 -8.40 -14.10 0.72
N GLU A 39 -9.33 -13.16 0.68
CA GLU A 39 -9.06 -11.80 0.23
C GLU A 39 -8.06 -11.09 1.17
N MET A 40 -8.20 -11.29 2.48
CA MET A 40 -7.25 -10.75 3.46
C MET A 40 -5.84 -11.32 3.29
N LYS A 41 -5.68 -12.62 2.99
CA LYS A 41 -4.38 -13.22 2.68
C LYS A 41 -3.72 -12.62 1.44
N VAL A 42 -4.51 -12.24 0.43
CA VAL A 42 -4.00 -11.55 -0.76
C VAL A 42 -3.43 -10.18 -0.38
N VAL A 43 -4.16 -9.41 0.43
CA VAL A 43 -3.71 -8.10 0.93
C VAL A 43 -2.45 -8.24 1.78
N GLU A 44 -2.44 -9.17 2.74
CA GLU A 44 -1.28 -9.47 3.60
C GLU A 44 -0.04 -9.80 2.76
N LYS A 45 -0.17 -10.70 1.79
CA LYS A 45 0.93 -11.12 0.91
C LYS A 45 1.51 -9.94 0.14
N ARG A 46 0.67 -9.09 -0.45
CA ARG A 46 1.13 -7.94 -1.23
C ARG A 46 1.75 -6.85 -0.33
N MET A 47 1.23 -6.68 0.88
CA MET A 47 1.83 -5.80 1.89
C MET A 47 3.21 -6.28 2.33
N GLY A 48 3.39 -7.59 2.53
CA GLY A 48 4.71 -8.18 2.77
C GLY A 48 5.71 -7.91 1.63
N ASN A 49 5.25 -8.00 0.37
CA ASN A 49 6.09 -7.64 -0.78
C ASN A 49 6.49 -6.16 -0.78
N LEU A 50 5.55 -5.26 -0.48
CA LEU A 50 5.83 -3.82 -0.38
C LEU A 50 6.86 -3.52 0.72
N VAL A 51 6.77 -4.18 1.89
CA VAL A 51 7.77 -4.03 2.96
C VAL A 51 9.16 -4.47 2.49
N ASN A 52 9.25 -5.62 1.82
CA ASN A 52 10.53 -6.12 1.29
C ASN A 52 11.13 -5.18 0.24
N GLN A 53 10.30 -4.64 -0.66
CA GLN A 53 10.71 -3.63 -1.64
C GLN A 53 11.16 -2.34 -0.95
N GLY A 54 10.44 -1.88 0.06
CA GLY A 54 10.79 -0.70 0.84
C GLY A 54 12.16 -0.83 1.52
N LEU A 55 12.43 -1.99 2.15
CA LEU A 55 13.74 -2.28 2.74
C LEU A 55 14.85 -2.30 1.68
N PHE A 56 14.56 -2.85 0.49
CA PHE A 56 15.50 -2.82 -0.62
C PHE A 56 15.82 -1.39 -1.05
N TRP A 57 14.82 -0.52 -1.23
CA TRP A 57 15.04 0.86 -1.65
C TRP A 57 15.69 1.72 -0.57
N LEU A 58 15.44 1.41 0.71
CA LEU A 58 16.14 2.03 1.83
C LEU A 58 17.65 1.73 1.75
N LYS A 59 18.02 0.46 1.55
CA LYS A 59 19.41 0.03 1.41
C LYS A 59 20.10 0.62 0.17
N ASN A 60 19.34 0.87 -0.90
CA ASN A 60 19.84 1.44 -2.14
C ASN A 60 19.66 2.97 -2.23
N GLU A 61 19.29 3.63 -1.13
CA GLU A 61 19.19 5.09 -1.04
C GLU A 61 18.30 5.70 -2.14
N ASN A 62 17.16 5.06 -2.41
CA ASN A 62 16.23 5.44 -3.49
C ASN A 62 14.81 5.71 -2.96
N PRO A 63 14.59 6.82 -2.25
CA PRO A 63 13.27 7.20 -1.73
C PRO A 63 12.22 7.38 -2.82
N GLN A 64 12.64 7.87 -4.00
CA GLN A 64 11.75 8.08 -5.14
C GLN A 64 11.09 6.78 -5.57
N ARG A 65 11.85 5.68 -5.60
CA ARG A 65 11.31 4.39 -6.02
C ARG A 65 10.43 3.77 -4.94
N PHE A 66 10.79 3.94 -3.67
CA PHE A 66 9.91 3.54 -2.57
C PHE A 66 8.56 4.25 -2.62
N VAL A 67 8.56 5.57 -2.84
CA VAL A 67 7.34 6.37 -3.03
C VAL A 67 6.51 5.85 -4.19
N TYR A 68 7.14 5.51 -5.32
CA TYR A 68 6.45 4.94 -6.47
C TYR A 68 5.75 3.62 -6.11
N ASP A 69 6.46 2.71 -5.46
CA ASP A 69 5.92 1.40 -5.07
C ASP A 69 4.78 1.56 -4.02
N LEU A 70 4.90 2.51 -3.08
CA LEU A 70 3.82 2.87 -2.15
C LEU A 70 2.56 3.37 -2.88
N ARG A 71 2.72 4.24 -3.87
CA ARG A 71 1.59 4.74 -4.69
C ARG A 71 0.93 3.61 -5.46
N GLU A 72 1.72 2.75 -6.10
CA GLU A 72 1.21 1.58 -6.83
C GLU A 72 0.41 0.66 -5.92
N PHE A 73 0.96 0.34 -4.74
CA PHE A 73 0.25 -0.48 -3.76
C PHE A 73 -1.06 0.17 -3.31
N GLY A 74 -1.06 1.47 -3.01
CA GLY A 74 -2.27 2.19 -2.60
C GLY A 74 -3.36 2.21 -3.68
N MET A 75 -2.98 2.42 -4.94
CA MET A 75 -3.90 2.36 -6.08
C MET A 75 -4.47 0.95 -6.24
N TRP A 76 -3.60 -0.06 -6.25
CA TRP A 76 -4.03 -1.45 -6.34
C TRP A 76 -4.98 -1.84 -5.21
N LEU A 77 -4.68 -1.43 -3.97
CA LEU A 77 -5.53 -1.76 -2.82
C LEU A 77 -6.92 -1.15 -2.99
N CYS A 78 -7.00 0.09 -3.46
CA CYS A 78 -8.28 0.75 -3.74
C CYS A 78 -9.07 0.02 -4.83
N ASP A 79 -8.43 -0.36 -5.94
CA ASP A 79 -9.06 -1.12 -7.02
C ASP A 79 -9.54 -2.50 -6.54
N TYR A 80 -8.69 -3.20 -5.79
CA TYR A 80 -8.99 -4.51 -5.23
C TYR A 80 -10.17 -4.46 -4.25
N ILE A 81 -10.25 -3.44 -3.40
CA ILE A 81 -11.41 -3.19 -2.55
C ILE A 81 -12.66 -3.00 -3.41
N GLY A 82 -12.60 -2.10 -4.40
CA GLY A 82 -13.75 -1.82 -5.27
C GLY A 82 -14.23 -3.05 -6.04
N GLU A 83 -13.34 -3.93 -6.47
CA GLU A 83 -13.69 -5.19 -7.10
C GLU A 83 -14.37 -6.18 -6.15
N ASN A 84 -13.88 -6.30 -4.92
CA ASN A 84 -14.48 -7.22 -3.93
C ASN A 84 -15.82 -6.70 -3.42
N GLU A 85 -15.98 -5.40 -3.22
CA GLU A 85 -17.27 -4.79 -2.90
C GLU A 85 -18.29 -5.07 -4.01
N ARG A 86 -17.94 -4.85 -5.29
CA ARG A 86 -18.83 -5.18 -6.41
C ARG A 86 -19.26 -6.65 -6.39
N LYS A 87 -18.30 -7.57 -6.24
CA LYS A 87 -18.60 -9.01 -6.16
C LYS A 87 -19.55 -9.35 -5.03
N PHE A 88 -19.36 -8.75 -3.85
CA PHE A 88 -20.22 -8.97 -2.69
C PHE A 88 -21.68 -8.58 -3.00
N TRP A 89 -21.89 -7.39 -3.57
CA TRP A 89 -23.23 -6.88 -3.91
C TRP A 89 -23.86 -7.52 -5.15
N ASP A 90 -23.06 -8.05 -6.08
CA ASP A 90 -23.55 -8.73 -7.30
C ASP A 90 -23.94 -10.20 -7.05
N THR A 91 -23.64 -10.76 -5.88
CA THR A 91 -24.08 -12.11 -5.50
C THR A 91 -25.61 -12.09 -5.29
N PRO A 92 -26.40 -12.85 -6.07
CA PRO A 92 -27.85 -12.92 -5.85
C PRO A 92 -28.11 -13.44 -4.43
N GLU A 93 -28.94 -12.72 -3.67
CA GLU A 93 -29.49 -13.26 -2.43
C GLU A 93 -30.35 -14.47 -2.81
N ASP A 94 -29.89 -15.68 -2.49
CA ASP A 94 -30.69 -16.90 -2.56
C ASP A 94 -31.85 -16.77 -1.54
N PHE A 95 -32.97 -16.19 -1.98
CA PHE A 95 -34.25 -16.16 -1.26
C PHE A 95 -35.11 -17.39 -1.59
#